data_AF-A0A0M3J6G8-F1
#
_entry.id   AF-A0A0M3J6G8-F1
#
_cell.length_a   1.000
_cell.length_b   1.000
_cell.length_c   1.000
_cell.angle_alpha   90.00
_cell.angle_beta   90.00
_cell.angle_gamma   90.00
#
_symmetry.space_group_name_H-M   'P 1'
#
loop_
_entity.id
_entity.type
_entity.pdbx_description
1 polymer ?
#
loop_
_entity_poly.entity_id
_entity_poly.type
_entity_poly.pdbx_seq_one_letter_code
_entity_poly.pdbx_strand_id
1 'polypeptide(L)'
;LTDSAYVVMCMIIMTRVSLEVFKSIGSGEYVRCIHSVGCPEPVTRTIVSNWLCNPERTMIAHRPAEREIWSYGSGYGGNSLLGKKCFALRIASNIARDEGWLAEHMLVMGQILHLRRHLCGIVSELGCNQGSFLGVTPPGGKEHFIAAAFPSACGKTNLAMLQPTIPGWQVRCVGDDIGWMKFGPDGRLYGLNPEAGFFGVCPGTSTKTNPMAVATFQKNSIFTNVAETANGEYYWEGMECDLKDPKVEMVNWLGEKWKIGDKGEAAHANARFTTPAKQCPIIHPDWESPKGVPIDAIVFGGRRPVGVPLVIESFSWQHGIFVGAGIKSEATAAAEHKGKKVMHDPMAMRPFMG
;
A
#
# COMPACT_ATOMS: atom_id res chain seq x y z
N LEU A 1 2.63 -18.86 -11.94
CA LEU A 1 1.95 -19.07 -13.23
C LEU A 1 0.71 -18.18 -13.29
N THR A 2 0.40 -17.62 -14.46
CA THR A 2 -0.79 -16.79 -14.72
C THR A 2 -1.15 -16.89 -16.21
N ASP A 3 -2.43 -16.81 -16.53
CA ASP A 3 -2.97 -16.69 -17.89
C ASP A 3 -3.19 -15.22 -18.33
N SER A 4 -3.04 -14.27 -17.41
CA SER A 4 -3.29 -12.84 -17.66
C SER A 4 -2.01 -12.04 -17.88
N ALA A 5 -1.92 -11.39 -19.05
CA ALA A 5 -0.84 -10.46 -19.40
C ALA A 5 -0.80 -9.21 -18.48
N TYR A 6 -1.96 -8.69 -18.06
CA TYR A 6 -2.03 -7.60 -17.07
C TYR A 6 -1.31 -7.98 -15.77
N VAL A 7 -1.52 -9.21 -15.29
CA VAL A 7 -0.87 -9.73 -14.07
C VAL A 7 0.64 -9.83 -14.25
N VAL A 8 1.11 -10.25 -15.44
CA VAL A 8 2.56 -10.26 -15.76
C VAL A 8 3.14 -8.85 -15.69
N MET A 9 2.52 -7.87 -16.37
CA MET A 9 3.01 -6.49 -16.41
C MET A 9 3.03 -5.83 -15.03
N CYS A 10 1.97 -6.00 -14.24
CA CYS A 10 1.93 -5.49 -12.87
C CYS A 10 2.92 -6.22 -11.94
N MET A 11 3.16 -7.53 -12.10
CA MET A 11 4.17 -8.26 -11.31
C MET A 11 5.61 -7.84 -11.65
N ILE A 12 5.91 -7.48 -12.91
CA ILE A 12 7.20 -6.91 -13.32
C ILE A 12 7.47 -5.55 -12.64
N ILE A 13 6.41 -4.79 -12.34
CA ILE A 13 6.52 -3.53 -11.58
C ILE A 13 6.62 -3.79 -10.06
N MET A 14 5.79 -4.70 -9.52
CA MET A 14 5.64 -4.90 -8.08
C MET A 14 6.68 -5.86 -7.46
N THR A 15 7.40 -6.66 -8.25
CA THR A 15 8.42 -7.60 -7.78
C THR A 15 9.65 -7.60 -8.68
N ARG A 16 10.79 -8.08 -8.15
CA ARG A 16 12.00 -8.30 -8.97
C ARG A 16 11.80 -9.55 -9.85
N VAL A 17 11.72 -9.37 -11.17
CA VAL A 17 11.53 -10.46 -12.16
C VAL A 17 12.72 -10.49 -13.12
N SER A 18 13.60 -11.50 -12.98
CA SER A 18 14.71 -11.73 -13.91
C SER A 18 15.12 -13.21 -13.95
N LEU A 19 15.94 -13.59 -14.94
CA LEU A 19 16.57 -14.93 -14.99
C LEU A 19 17.54 -15.18 -13.82
N GLU A 20 18.02 -14.12 -13.16
CA GLU A 20 18.92 -14.23 -12.01
C GLU A 20 18.14 -14.70 -10.77
N VAL A 21 16.89 -14.28 -10.59
CA VAL A 21 16.01 -14.80 -9.53
C VAL A 21 15.85 -16.32 -9.67
N PHE A 22 15.66 -16.82 -10.90
CA PHE A 22 15.57 -18.26 -11.16
C PHE A 22 16.89 -19.00 -10.84
N LYS A 23 18.04 -18.41 -11.20
CA LYS A 23 19.37 -18.96 -10.84
C LYS A 23 19.61 -18.96 -9.32
N SER A 24 19.17 -17.93 -8.61
CA SER A 24 19.31 -17.80 -7.15
C SER A 24 18.39 -18.73 -6.36
N ILE A 25 17.25 -19.13 -6.93
CA ILE A 25 16.41 -20.21 -6.36
C ILE A 25 17.09 -21.57 -6.57
N GLY A 26 17.56 -21.85 -7.80
CA GLY A 26 18.25 -23.12 -8.10
C GLY A 26 17.38 -24.35 -7.80
N SER A 27 17.86 -25.23 -6.92
CA SER A 27 17.11 -26.36 -6.38
C SER A 27 16.51 -26.10 -5.00
N GLY A 28 16.47 -24.84 -4.55
CA GLY A 28 15.91 -24.42 -3.27
C GLY A 28 14.38 -24.33 -3.29
N GLU A 29 13.80 -24.14 -2.11
CA GLU A 29 12.35 -24.04 -1.93
C GLU A 29 11.81 -22.66 -2.35
N TYR A 30 10.61 -22.63 -2.92
CA TYR A 30 9.93 -21.40 -3.31
C TYR A 30 8.40 -21.54 -3.16
N VAL A 31 7.70 -20.41 -3.02
CA VAL A 31 6.22 -20.40 -2.91
C VAL A 31 5.60 -20.62 -4.28
N ARG A 32 4.78 -21.68 -4.41
CA ARG A 32 4.14 -22.06 -5.68
C ARG A 32 2.86 -21.26 -5.88
N CYS A 33 2.95 -20.22 -6.72
CA CYS A 33 1.86 -19.30 -7.04
C CYS A 33 1.17 -19.69 -8.36
N ILE A 34 -0.11 -20.07 -8.31
CA ILE A 34 -0.95 -20.38 -9.47
C ILE A 34 -2.13 -19.40 -9.51
N HIS A 35 -2.26 -18.66 -10.61
CA HIS A 35 -3.38 -17.76 -10.90
C HIS A 35 -4.06 -18.13 -12.22
N SER A 36 -5.39 -18.03 -12.28
CA SER A 36 -6.14 -18.01 -13.53
C SER A 36 -7.31 -17.02 -13.47
N VAL A 37 -7.59 -16.29 -14.55
CA VAL A 37 -8.81 -15.47 -14.69
C VAL A 37 -10.09 -16.28 -14.80
N GLY A 38 -9.98 -17.61 -15.00
CA GLY A 38 -11.12 -18.54 -15.00
C GLY A 38 -11.96 -18.51 -16.28
N CYS A 39 -11.38 -18.07 -17.40
CA CYS A 39 -12.04 -17.91 -18.70
C CYS A 39 -11.33 -18.74 -19.79
N PRO A 40 -11.47 -20.08 -19.80
CA PRO A 40 -10.90 -20.91 -20.86
C PRO A 40 -11.54 -20.60 -22.23
N GLU A 41 -10.80 -20.83 -23.29
CA GLU A 41 -11.30 -20.69 -24.66
C GLU A 41 -12.09 -21.95 -25.12
N PRO A 42 -13.10 -21.80 -25.99
CA PRO A 42 -13.70 -20.54 -26.44
C PRO A 42 -14.50 -19.87 -25.30
N VAL A 43 -14.38 -18.55 -25.16
CA VAL A 43 -15.00 -17.81 -24.04
C VAL A 43 -16.52 -17.75 -24.23
N THR A 44 -17.26 -18.48 -23.40
CA THR A 44 -18.73 -18.60 -23.44
C THR A 44 -19.48 -17.58 -22.57
N ARG A 45 -18.76 -16.74 -21.82
CA ARG A 45 -19.33 -15.70 -20.94
C ARG A 45 -19.22 -14.31 -21.57
N THR A 46 -20.17 -13.43 -21.26
CA THR A 46 -20.10 -12.01 -21.62
C THR A 46 -18.86 -11.38 -21.02
N ILE A 47 -18.02 -10.78 -21.86
CA ILE A 47 -16.84 -10.02 -21.44
C ILE A 47 -17.26 -8.55 -21.30
N VAL A 48 -16.92 -7.92 -20.17
CA VAL A 48 -17.17 -6.49 -19.92
C VAL A 48 -15.83 -5.76 -19.96
N SER A 49 -15.77 -4.62 -20.67
CA SER A 49 -14.56 -3.78 -20.81
C SER A 49 -13.29 -4.55 -21.22
N ASN A 50 -13.44 -5.59 -22.04
CA ASN A 50 -12.37 -6.54 -22.44
C ASN A 50 -11.67 -7.25 -21.26
N TRP A 51 -12.27 -7.25 -20.06
CA TRP A 51 -11.69 -7.82 -18.86
C TRP A 51 -12.18 -9.25 -18.61
N LEU A 52 -11.27 -10.22 -18.66
CA LEU A 52 -11.57 -11.62 -18.34
C LEU A 52 -11.64 -11.83 -16.82
N CYS A 53 -12.78 -12.32 -16.33
CA CYS A 53 -12.96 -12.75 -14.94
C CYS A 53 -14.08 -13.80 -14.80
N ASN A 54 -14.07 -14.51 -13.67
CA ASN A 54 -15.08 -15.48 -13.26
C ASN A 54 -15.56 -15.15 -11.83
N PRO A 55 -16.40 -14.10 -11.66
CA PRO A 55 -16.87 -13.64 -10.34
C PRO A 55 -17.61 -14.73 -9.57
N GLU A 56 -18.42 -15.54 -10.27
CA GLU A 56 -19.28 -16.58 -9.65
C GLU A 56 -18.47 -17.72 -9.02
N ARG A 57 -17.19 -17.87 -9.39
CA ARG A 57 -16.27 -18.89 -8.87
C ARG A 57 -14.97 -18.28 -8.33
N THR A 58 -14.95 -16.99 -8.02
CA THR A 58 -13.73 -16.33 -7.54
C THR A 58 -13.30 -16.92 -6.19
N MET A 59 -12.08 -17.44 -6.13
CA MET A 59 -11.53 -18.11 -4.95
C MET A 59 -10.03 -17.83 -4.85
N ILE A 60 -9.56 -17.46 -3.65
CA ILE A 60 -8.15 -17.19 -3.36
C ILE A 60 -7.73 -18.01 -2.14
N ALA A 61 -7.18 -19.20 -2.40
CA ALA A 61 -6.78 -20.18 -1.39
C ALA A 61 -5.27 -20.10 -1.09
N HIS A 62 -4.93 -20.34 0.18
CA HIS A 62 -3.57 -20.29 0.71
C HIS A 62 -3.28 -21.62 1.42
N ARG A 63 -2.13 -22.23 1.12
CA ARG A 63 -1.68 -23.51 1.69
C ARG A 63 -0.31 -23.28 2.35
N PRO A 64 -0.27 -22.82 3.61
CA PRO A 64 0.98 -22.40 4.24
C PRO A 64 1.97 -23.56 4.45
N ALA A 65 1.49 -24.74 4.86
CA ALA A 65 2.35 -25.91 5.10
C ALA A 65 3.04 -26.39 3.81
N GLU A 66 2.34 -26.38 2.68
CA GLU A 66 2.86 -26.78 1.38
C GLU A 66 3.54 -25.64 0.62
N ARG A 67 3.48 -24.41 1.15
CA ARG A 67 3.90 -23.15 0.52
C ARG A 67 3.27 -22.92 -0.86
N GLU A 68 1.95 -23.03 -0.97
CA GLU A 68 1.21 -22.76 -2.22
C GLU A 68 0.16 -21.65 -2.09
N ILE A 69 -0.11 -20.99 -3.21
CA ILE A 69 -1.18 -20.01 -3.38
C ILE A 69 -1.92 -20.35 -4.67
N TRP A 70 -3.23 -20.57 -4.56
CA TRP A 70 -4.11 -20.90 -5.68
C TRP A 70 -5.20 -19.84 -5.80
N SER A 71 -5.18 -19.06 -6.88
CA SER A 71 -6.16 -18.03 -7.16
C SER A 71 -6.89 -18.28 -8.48
N TYR A 72 -8.21 -18.13 -8.47
CA TYR A 72 -9.07 -18.35 -9.63
C TYR A 72 -10.12 -17.24 -9.72
N GLY A 73 -10.40 -16.81 -10.95
CA GLY A 73 -11.55 -15.97 -11.30
C GLY A 73 -11.38 -14.46 -11.18
N SER A 74 -10.30 -13.97 -10.57
CA SER A 74 -10.12 -12.53 -10.29
C SER A 74 -8.75 -12.00 -10.69
N GLY A 75 -8.66 -11.40 -11.89
CA GLY A 75 -7.44 -10.72 -12.37
C GLY A 75 -7.05 -9.44 -11.62
N TYR A 76 -7.82 -8.98 -10.63
CA TYR A 76 -7.61 -7.69 -9.96
C TYR A 76 -6.64 -7.77 -8.76
N GLY A 77 -5.59 -6.94 -8.81
CA GLY A 77 -4.83 -6.48 -7.65
C GLY A 77 -4.44 -7.56 -6.64
N GLY A 78 -4.89 -7.44 -5.40
CA GLY A 78 -4.52 -8.34 -4.30
C GLY A 78 -4.92 -9.81 -4.48
N ASN A 79 -5.80 -10.12 -5.44
CA ASN A 79 -6.24 -11.48 -5.76
C ASN A 79 -5.35 -12.14 -6.84
N SER A 80 -4.67 -11.36 -7.68
CA SER A 80 -3.90 -11.85 -8.84
C SER A 80 -2.41 -11.58 -8.75
N LEU A 81 -2.01 -10.48 -8.11
CA LEU A 81 -0.63 -10.13 -7.79
C LEU A 81 -0.18 -10.95 -6.57
N LEU A 82 -0.06 -12.27 -6.76
CA LEU A 82 0.09 -13.24 -5.66
C LEU A 82 1.31 -12.98 -4.76
N GLY A 83 2.35 -12.32 -5.29
CA GLY A 83 3.51 -11.87 -4.50
C GLY A 83 3.15 -10.90 -3.36
N LYS A 84 2.13 -10.05 -3.54
CA LYS A 84 1.79 -8.96 -2.61
C LYS A 84 1.05 -9.46 -1.37
N LYS A 85 -0.29 -9.53 -1.40
CA LYS A 85 -1.08 -9.86 -0.19
C LYS A 85 -1.11 -11.36 0.13
N CYS A 86 -1.03 -12.22 -0.89
CA CYS A 86 -1.15 -13.66 -0.72
C CYS A 86 0.17 -14.28 -0.21
N PHE A 87 1.31 -13.96 -0.84
CA PHE A 87 2.63 -14.36 -0.35
C PHE A 87 3.09 -13.45 0.80
N ALA A 88 3.43 -12.19 0.51
CA ALA A 88 4.22 -11.37 1.44
C ALA A 88 3.51 -10.92 2.73
N LEU A 89 2.25 -11.32 2.96
CA LEU A 89 1.62 -11.29 4.29
C LEU A 89 1.13 -12.66 4.75
N ARG A 90 0.25 -13.36 4.02
CA ARG A 90 -0.38 -14.60 4.55
C ARG A 90 0.58 -15.79 4.62
N ILE A 91 1.18 -16.20 3.51
CA ILE A 91 2.19 -17.28 3.54
C ILE A 91 3.43 -16.81 4.33
N ALA A 92 3.85 -15.55 4.16
CA ALA A 92 5.00 -14.99 4.86
C ALA A 92 4.83 -14.96 6.39
N SER A 93 3.65 -14.67 6.94
CA SER A 93 3.45 -14.61 8.40
C SER A 93 3.48 -16.00 9.07
N ASN A 94 3.11 -17.07 8.36
CA ASN A 94 3.37 -18.44 8.83
C ASN A 94 4.88 -18.72 8.88
N ILE A 95 5.59 -18.45 7.78
CA ILE A 95 7.05 -18.65 7.70
C ILE A 95 7.76 -17.80 8.78
N ALA A 96 7.30 -16.56 8.99
CA ALA A 96 7.83 -15.64 9.98
C ALA A 96 7.64 -16.14 11.43
N ARG A 97 6.46 -16.69 11.76
CA ARG A 97 6.21 -17.39 13.04
C ARG A 97 7.20 -18.53 13.24
N ASP A 98 7.41 -19.36 12.22
CA ASP A 98 8.19 -20.60 12.33
C ASP A 98 9.71 -20.36 12.30
N GLU A 99 10.17 -19.26 11.69
CA GLU A 99 11.59 -18.90 11.54
C GLU A 99 12.04 -17.70 12.41
N GLY A 100 11.19 -17.20 13.30
CA GLY A 100 11.51 -16.11 14.25
C GLY A 100 11.69 -14.74 13.60
N TRP A 101 10.76 -14.32 12.74
CA TRP A 101 10.70 -12.97 12.17
C TRP A 101 9.24 -12.46 12.08
N LEU A 102 8.99 -11.33 11.42
CA LEU A 102 7.68 -10.67 11.32
C LEU A 102 7.34 -10.28 9.87
N ALA A 103 6.12 -10.53 9.42
CA ALA A 103 5.63 -10.15 8.08
C ALA A 103 4.35 -9.31 8.22
N GLU A 104 4.48 -7.99 8.17
CA GLU A 104 3.46 -7.05 8.65
C GLU A 104 2.91 -6.14 7.55
N HIS A 105 1.64 -5.73 7.69
CA HIS A 105 0.95 -4.77 6.82
C HIS A 105 1.37 -3.30 7.08
N MET A 106 2.67 -3.09 7.21
CA MET A 106 3.31 -1.83 7.59
C MET A 106 3.96 -1.15 6.39
N LEU A 107 3.87 0.18 6.33
CA LEU A 107 4.86 0.96 5.59
C LEU A 107 6.20 0.91 6.33
N VAL A 108 7.30 1.19 5.64
CA VAL A 108 8.61 1.46 6.23
C VAL A 108 9.12 2.78 5.65
N MET A 109 9.52 3.70 6.53
CA MET A 109 10.03 5.02 6.14
C MET A 109 11.25 5.43 6.97
N GLY A 110 12.18 6.14 6.34
CA GLY A 110 13.18 6.94 7.04
C GLY A 110 12.60 8.31 7.41
N GLN A 111 12.72 8.68 8.67
CA GLN A 111 12.53 10.05 9.15
C GLN A 111 13.84 10.53 9.77
N ILE A 112 14.35 11.68 9.33
CA ILE A 112 15.47 12.30 10.05
C ILE A 112 14.90 12.95 11.31
N LEU A 113 15.48 12.63 12.46
CA LEU A 113 14.95 12.90 13.80
C LEU A 113 16.07 13.39 14.73
N HIS A 114 15.81 14.41 15.55
CA HIS A 114 16.78 14.86 16.55
C HIS A 114 16.15 15.04 17.93
N LEU A 115 16.37 14.06 18.80
CA LEU A 115 15.90 14.05 20.18
C LEU A 115 16.69 15.03 21.07
N ARG A 116 16.14 16.23 21.27
CA ARG A 116 16.21 16.89 22.58
C ARG A 116 14.82 16.87 23.22
N ARG A 117 14.78 16.70 24.54
CA ARG A 117 13.54 16.60 25.33
C ARG A 117 12.63 17.81 25.06
N HIS A 118 11.45 17.59 24.46
CA HIS A 118 10.15 18.22 24.78
C HIS A 118 9.08 17.74 23.77
N LEU A 119 8.37 16.67 24.11
CA LEU A 119 7.38 16.00 23.25
C LEU A 119 5.97 16.64 23.34
N CYS A 120 5.90 17.94 23.66
CA CYS A 120 4.70 18.56 24.26
C CYS A 120 4.37 19.97 23.72
N GLY A 121 4.70 20.25 22.46
CA GLY A 121 4.36 21.49 21.78
C GLY A 121 3.95 21.26 20.32
N ILE A 122 3.27 22.25 19.73
CA ILE A 122 2.77 22.26 18.34
C ILE A 122 1.56 21.33 18.08
N VAL A 123 0.41 21.64 18.69
CA VAL A 123 -0.93 21.31 18.15
C VAL A 123 -1.88 22.50 18.36
N SER A 124 -1.69 23.55 17.57
CA SER A 124 -2.59 24.70 17.46
C SER A 124 -2.55 25.22 16.03
N GLU A 125 -3.71 25.69 15.53
CA GLU A 125 -3.92 26.13 14.13
C GLU A 125 -3.87 25.02 13.06
N LEU A 126 -4.99 24.31 12.89
CA LEU A 126 -5.67 24.18 11.59
C LEU A 126 -7.09 23.60 11.82
N GLY A 127 -8.11 24.22 11.23
CA GLY A 127 -9.50 23.83 11.40
C GLY A 127 -9.95 22.71 10.46
N CYS A 128 -10.93 21.92 10.92
CA CYS A 128 -11.74 20.91 10.20
C CYS A 128 -11.34 20.45 8.78
N ASN A 129 -11.18 19.13 8.67
CA ASN A 129 -10.99 18.30 7.46
C ASN A 129 -9.54 18.16 6.95
N GLN A 130 -9.21 16.95 6.48
CA GLN A 130 -7.88 16.49 6.03
C GLN A 130 -6.82 16.44 7.16
N GLY A 131 -6.83 15.36 7.95
CA GLY A 131 -5.79 15.09 8.96
C GLY A 131 -4.57 14.36 8.39
N SER A 132 -3.42 15.03 8.39
CA SER A 132 -2.10 14.49 8.00
C SER A 132 -1.07 14.94 9.03
N PHE A 133 -0.60 14.04 9.90
CA PHE A 133 0.31 14.35 11.02
C PHE A 133 1.33 13.20 11.29
N LEU A 134 2.38 13.53 12.05
CA LEU A 134 3.71 12.88 12.15
C LEU A 134 4.60 13.11 10.91
N GLY A 135 5.87 13.52 11.03
CA GLY A 135 6.70 13.82 12.21
C GLY A 135 7.67 14.99 11.98
N VAL A 136 8.43 15.34 13.04
CA VAL A 136 9.32 16.58 13.21
C VAL A 136 12.34 16.57 13.03
N THR A 137 13.17 17.31 12.19
CA THR A 137 14.60 17.60 12.24
C THR A 137 14.83 19.10 12.16
N PRO A 138 15.44 19.74 13.16
CA PRO A 138 16.33 20.86 12.89
C PRO A 138 17.61 20.33 12.16
N PRO A 139 18.39 21.19 11.48
CA PRO A 139 19.54 20.75 10.70
C PRO A 139 20.58 19.95 11.51
N GLY A 140 21.09 18.86 10.93
CA GLY A 140 22.16 18.02 11.52
C GLY A 140 21.71 16.81 12.36
N GLY A 141 20.44 16.43 12.31
CA GLY A 141 19.90 15.27 13.02
C GLY A 141 20.34 13.90 12.48
N LYS A 142 19.98 12.84 13.22
CA LYS A 142 20.24 11.43 12.87
C LYS A 142 19.04 10.86 12.11
N GLU A 143 19.24 9.94 11.17
CA GLU A 143 18.12 9.19 10.60
C GLU A 143 17.65 8.06 11.52
N HIS A 144 16.33 7.92 11.60
CA HIS A 144 15.59 6.93 12.37
C HIS A 144 14.52 6.31 11.47
N PHE A 145 14.26 5.01 11.59
CA PHE A 145 13.27 4.34 10.74
C PHE A 145 12.02 3.96 11.51
N ILE A 146 10.86 4.21 10.90
CA ILE A 146 9.55 3.96 11.47
C ILE A 146 8.80 2.97 10.59
N ALA A 147 8.23 1.94 11.20
CA ALA A 147 7.23 1.09 10.58
C ALA A 147 5.82 1.53 11.03
N ALA A 148 4.82 1.57 10.15
CA ALA A 148 3.46 1.97 10.55
C ALA A 148 2.35 1.11 9.95
N ALA A 149 1.56 0.46 10.83
CA ALA A 149 0.44 -0.40 10.50
C ALA A 149 -0.89 0.37 10.59
N PHE A 150 -1.39 0.79 9.42
CA PHE A 150 -2.75 1.31 9.26
C PHE A 150 -3.54 0.42 8.28
N PRO A 151 -4.85 0.19 8.51
CA PRO A 151 -5.72 -0.55 7.60
C PRO A 151 -5.74 0.02 6.18
N SER A 152 -6.22 -0.77 5.22
CA SER A 152 -6.22 -0.38 3.80
C SER A 152 -7.00 0.92 3.57
N ALA A 153 -6.42 1.81 2.76
CA ALA A 153 -6.87 3.20 2.54
C ALA A 153 -6.91 4.11 3.80
N CYS A 154 -6.15 3.78 4.86
CA CYS A 154 -5.96 4.66 6.03
C CYS A 154 -4.62 5.43 6.00
N GLY A 155 -4.18 5.88 4.82
CA GLY A 155 -3.13 6.89 4.68
C GLY A 155 -1.67 6.41 4.63
N LYS A 156 -1.39 5.10 4.59
CA LYS A 156 0.00 4.60 4.57
C LYS A 156 0.86 5.20 3.44
N THR A 157 0.37 5.16 2.20
CA THR A 157 1.08 5.74 1.03
C THR A 157 1.34 7.25 1.19
N ASN A 158 0.41 8.00 1.79
CA ASN A 158 0.59 9.43 2.07
C ASN A 158 1.63 9.69 3.17
N LEU A 159 1.74 8.83 4.19
CA LEU A 159 2.75 8.98 5.24
C LEU A 159 4.14 8.53 4.76
N ALA A 160 4.23 7.39 4.07
CA ALA A 160 5.48 6.85 3.53
C ALA A 160 6.13 7.78 2.48
N MET A 161 5.30 8.55 1.75
CA MET A 161 5.73 9.51 0.73
C MET A 161 5.46 10.97 1.12
N LEU A 162 5.31 11.26 2.42
CA LEU A 162 4.96 12.59 2.91
C LEU A 162 5.99 13.64 2.50
N GLN A 163 5.55 14.73 1.87
CA GLN A 163 6.34 15.95 1.78
C GLN A 163 6.15 16.75 3.08
N PRO A 164 7.18 16.95 3.92
CA PRO A 164 7.01 17.67 5.18
C PRO A 164 6.72 19.15 4.93
N THR A 165 5.70 19.69 5.61
CA THR A 165 5.38 21.13 5.63
C THR A 165 6.29 21.92 6.58
N ILE A 166 7.03 21.23 7.44
CA ILE A 166 7.89 21.82 8.48
C ILE A 166 9.31 21.93 7.94
N PRO A 167 9.89 23.16 7.78
CA PRO A 167 11.21 23.34 7.21
C PRO A 167 12.29 22.53 7.92
N GLY A 168 13.18 21.90 7.16
CA GLY A 168 14.31 21.10 7.67
C GLY A 168 14.00 19.62 7.90
N TRP A 169 12.73 19.24 8.13
CA TRP A 169 12.35 17.83 8.23
C TRP A 169 12.44 17.16 6.86
N GLN A 170 12.94 15.93 6.81
CA GLN A 170 12.96 15.09 5.61
C GLN A 170 12.38 13.70 5.88
N VAL A 171 11.61 13.21 4.90
CA VAL A 171 11.02 11.88 4.86
C VAL A 171 11.56 11.16 3.63
N ARG A 172 11.88 9.87 3.78
CA ARG A 172 12.33 9.00 2.68
C ARG A 172 11.58 7.66 2.72
N CYS A 173 11.05 7.23 1.58
CA CYS A 173 10.25 6.02 1.46
C CYS A 173 11.15 4.77 1.34
N VAL A 174 10.87 3.72 2.12
CA VAL A 174 11.45 2.38 1.91
C VAL A 174 10.38 1.44 1.33
N GLY A 175 9.15 1.48 1.85
CA GLY A 175 7.97 0.79 1.31
C GLY A 175 6.67 1.35 1.88
N ASP A 176 5.55 1.21 1.17
CA ASP A 176 4.27 1.87 1.53
C ASP A 176 3.19 0.94 2.12
N ASP A 177 3.35 -0.38 2.02
CA ASP A 177 2.27 -1.34 2.29
C ASP A 177 2.68 -2.62 3.04
N ILE A 178 3.90 -3.13 2.84
CA ILE A 178 4.40 -4.37 3.48
C ILE A 178 5.80 -4.15 4.05
N GLY A 179 6.02 -4.62 5.28
CA GLY A 179 7.33 -4.67 5.94
C GLY A 179 7.64 -6.07 6.45
N TRP A 180 8.76 -6.64 6.00
CA TRP A 180 9.34 -7.85 6.60
C TRP A 180 10.43 -7.43 7.59
N MET A 181 10.39 -7.93 8.82
CA MET A 181 11.28 -7.48 9.89
C MET A 181 11.87 -8.63 10.71
N LYS A 182 13.16 -8.56 11.05
CA LYS A 182 13.86 -9.54 11.89
C LYS A 182 14.83 -8.86 12.85
N PHE A 183 15.01 -9.42 14.04
CA PHE A 183 16.05 -8.95 14.96
C PHE A 183 17.44 -9.38 14.46
N GLY A 184 18.37 -8.43 14.38
CA GLY A 184 19.76 -8.67 14.01
C GLY A 184 20.59 -9.21 15.19
N PRO A 185 21.83 -9.69 14.92
CA PRO A 185 22.77 -10.13 15.97
C PRO A 185 23.19 -9.04 16.96
N ASP A 186 22.92 -7.77 16.66
CA ASP A 186 23.13 -6.60 17.52
C ASP A 186 21.90 -6.27 18.41
N GLY A 187 20.83 -7.08 18.33
CA GLY A 187 19.58 -6.88 19.05
C GLY A 187 18.67 -5.79 18.47
N ARG A 188 19.02 -5.15 17.35
CA ARG A 188 18.14 -4.17 16.68
C ARG A 188 17.12 -4.88 15.79
N LEU A 189 15.90 -4.35 15.71
CA LEU A 189 14.92 -4.77 14.72
C LEU A 189 15.31 -4.15 13.36
N TYR A 190 15.52 -4.97 12.34
CA TYR A 190 15.75 -4.54 10.96
C TYR A 190 14.52 -4.83 10.11
N GLY A 191 14.11 -3.89 9.27
CA GLY A 191 12.95 -4.01 8.38
C GLY A 191 13.31 -3.76 6.92
N LEU A 192 12.67 -4.49 6.00
CA LEU A 192 12.83 -4.34 4.55
C LEU A 192 11.49 -4.32 3.83
N ASN A 193 11.47 -3.73 2.63
CA ASN A 193 10.33 -3.78 1.72
C ASN A 193 10.51 -4.95 0.72
N PRO A 194 9.65 -6.00 0.76
CA PRO A 194 9.74 -7.11 -0.19
C PRO A 194 9.30 -6.73 -1.61
N GLU A 195 8.60 -5.61 -1.78
CA GLU A 195 8.04 -5.14 -3.06
C GLU A 195 9.04 -4.25 -3.83
N ALA A 196 8.91 -4.21 -5.16
CA ALA A 196 9.71 -3.39 -6.08
C ALA A 196 8.94 -2.17 -6.63
N GLY A 197 7.66 -2.03 -6.25
CA GLY A 197 6.74 -1.04 -6.76
C GLY A 197 5.69 -0.64 -5.72
N PHE A 198 4.88 0.36 -6.07
CA PHE A 198 3.74 0.82 -5.28
C PHE A 198 2.43 0.53 -6.03
N PHE A 199 1.44 0.02 -5.29
CA PHE A 199 0.09 -0.28 -5.79
C PHE A 199 -0.93 0.63 -5.08
N GLY A 200 -0.73 1.94 -5.18
CA GLY A 200 -1.43 2.95 -4.39
C GLY A 200 -2.87 3.20 -4.87
N VAL A 201 -3.69 3.80 -4.00
CA VAL A 201 -5.06 4.21 -4.32
C VAL A 201 -5.04 5.51 -5.11
N CYS A 202 -5.77 5.56 -6.22
CA CYS A 202 -5.96 6.78 -7.00
C CYS A 202 -6.84 7.81 -6.25
N PRO A 203 -8.16 7.61 -6.02
CA PRO A 203 -9.03 8.56 -5.33
C PRO A 203 -8.43 9.18 -4.06
N GLY A 204 -8.41 10.52 -4.02
CA GLY A 204 -7.81 11.33 -2.96
C GLY A 204 -6.33 11.66 -3.14
N THR A 205 -5.63 11.07 -4.12
CA THR A 205 -4.23 11.41 -4.47
C THR A 205 -4.17 12.55 -5.48
N SER A 206 -3.52 13.66 -5.13
CA SER A 206 -3.29 14.81 -6.02
C SER A 206 -2.02 15.57 -5.64
N THR A 207 -1.63 16.58 -6.42
CA THR A 207 -0.43 17.41 -6.13
C THR A 207 -0.49 18.04 -4.74
N LYS A 208 -1.69 18.28 -4.21
CA LYS A 208 -1.94 18.78 -2.86
C LYS A 208 -1.77 17.72 -1.76
N THR A 209 -2.16 16.46 -2.00
CA THR A 209 -2.27 15.43 -0.94
C THR A 209 -1.14 14.41 -0.92
N ASN A 210 -0.49 14.18 -2.07
CA ASN A 210 0.72 13.37 -2.21
C ASN A 210 1.45 13.71 -3.52
N PRO A 211 2.13 14.87 -3.61
CA PRO A 211 2.87 15.26 -4.81
C PRO A 211 3.99 14.28 -5.17
N MET A 212 4.53 13.54 -4.18
CA MET A 212 5.55 12.53 -4.40
C MET A 212 4.98 11.32 -5.14
N ALA A 213 3.78 10.83 -4.78
CA ALA A 213 3.08 9.81 -5.57
C ALA A 213 2.78 10.33 -7.00
N VAL A 214 2.27 11.56 -7.13
CA VAL A 214 1.98 12.16 -8.45
C VAL A 214 3.22 12.17 -9.34
N ALA A 215 4.36 12.63 -8.83
CA ALA A 215 5.63 12.61 -9.56
C ALA A 215 6.12 11.17 -9.86
N THR A 216 5.87 10.22 -8.96
CA THR A 216 6.27 8.81 -9.13
C THR A 216 5.59 8.16 -10.34
N PHE A 217 4.28 8.40 -10.54
CA PHE A 217 3.47 7.69 -11.54
C PHE A 217 3.37 8.36 -12.93
N GLN A 218 4.05 9.48 -13.19
CA GLN A 218 4.02 10.17 -14.49
C GLN A 218 4.58 9.37 -15.68
N LYS A 219 5.22 8.22 -15.43
CA LYS A 219 5.87 7.38 -16.45
C LYS A 219 5.89 5.92 -16.02
N ASN A 220 6.01 4.99 -16.98
CA ASN A 220 6.18 3.55 -16.74
C ASN A 220 5.17 2.94 -15.73
N SER A 221 3.94 3.46 -15.71
CA SER A 221 2.93 3.15 -14.69
C SER A 221 1.63 2.66 -15.32
N ILE A 222 0.94 1.76 -14.62
CA ILE A 222 -0.32 1.16 -15.07
C ILE A 222 -1.43 1.64 -14.14
N PHE A 223 -2.39 2.40 -14.67
CA PHE A 223 -3.61 2.77 -13.96
C PHE A 223 -4.70 1.71 -14.15
N THR A 224 -5.66 1.64 -13.23
CA THR A 224 -6.76 0.67 -13.29
C THR A 224 -8.02 1.25 -12.65
N ASN A 225 -9.10 1.28 -13.41
CA ASN A 225 -10.43 1.85 -13.07
C ASN A 225 -10.41 3.35 -12.71
N VAL A 226 -9.55 4.13 -13.36
CA VAL A 226 -9.57 5.61 -13.34
C VAL A 226 -10.41 6.14 -14.52
N ALA A 227 -10.71 7.44 -14.54
CA ALA A 227 -11.20 8.10 -15.74
C ALA A 227 -10.04 8.52 -16.67
N GLU A 228 -10.34 8.62 -17.96
CA GLU A 228 -9.47 9.20 -18.99
C GLU A 228 -10.11 10.48 -19.53
N THR A 229 -9.33 11.55 -19.67
CA THR A 229 -9.80 12.83 -20.20
C THR A 229 -9.68 12.88 -21.73
N ALA A 230 -10.48 13.73 -22.40
CA ALA A 230 -10.46 13.85 -23.86
C ALA A 230 -9.13 14.32 -24.47
N ASN A 231 -8.16 14.75 -23.64
CA ASN A 231 -6.79 15.09 -24.03
C ASN A 231 -5.73 14.04 -23.63
N GLY A 232 -6.13 12.84 -23.18
CA GLY A 232 -5.22 11.74 -22.85
C GLY A 232 -4.52 11.86 -21.49
N GLU A 233 -5.11 12.61 -20.56
CA GLU A 233 -4.69 12.66 -19.15
C GLU A 233 -5.62 11.75 -18.31
N TYR A 234 -5.28 11.49 -17.05
CA TYR A 234 -6.09 10.66 -16.16
C TYR A 234 -6.73 11.49 -15.05
N TYR A 235 -7.92 11.07 -14.60
CA TYR A 235 -8.66 11.76 -13.54
C TYR A 235 -9.29 10.79 -12.53
N TRP A 236 -9.44 11.28 -11.30
CA TRP A 236 -10.20 10.68 -10.21
C TRP A 236 -10.53 11.74 -9.16
N GLU A 237 -11.47 11.43 -8.27
CA GLU A 237 -11.95 12.31 -7.20
C GLU A 237 -10.79 12.78 -6.31
N GLY A 238 -10.66 14.09 -6.10
CA GLY A 238 -9.55 14.73 -5.39
C GLY A 238 -8.49 15.40 -6.28
N MET A 239 -8.58 15.24 -7.62
CA MET A 239 -7.72 15.92 -8.62
C MET A 239 -8.33 17.21 -9.18
N GLU A 240 -9.40 17.77 -8.59
CA GLU A 240 -10.11 18.94 -9.14
C GLU A 240 -9.21 20.18 -9.27
N CYS A 241 -8.14 20.27 -8.46
CA CYS A 241 -7.13 21.32 -8.52
C CYS A 241 -5.93 21.00 -9.45
N ASP A 242 -5.79 19.76 -9.92
CA ASP A 242 -4.70 19.32 -10.79
C ASP A 242 -5.08 19.46 -12.29
N LEU A 243 -6.37 19.58 -12.60
CA LEU A 243 -6.88 19.76 -13.97
C LEU A 243 -6.59 21.16 -14.53
N LYS A 244 -6.11 21.19 -15.78
CA LYS A 244 -5.87 22.43 -16.56
C LYS A 244 -7.16 23.09 -17.05
N ASP A 245 -8.15 22.28 -17.41
CA ASP A 245 -9.51 22.72 -17.75
C ASP A 245 -10.53 21.93 -16.93
N PRO A 246 -11.20 22.55 -15.94
CA PRO A 246 -12.29 21.93 -15.17
C PRO A 246 -13.53 21.52 -15.98
N LYS A 247 -13.60 21.87 -17.28
CA LYS A 247 -14.70 21.53 -18.19
C LYS A 247 -14.36 20.44 -19.21
N VAL A 248 -13.16 19.86 -19.15
CA VAL A 248 -12.73 18.80 -20.09
C VAL A 248 -13.72 17.62 -20.06
N GLU A 249 -14.16 17.14 -21.23
CA GLU A 249 -14.93 15.90 -21.30
C GLU A 249 -14.06 14.71 -20.89
N MET A 250 -14.66 13.71 -20.24
CA MET A 250 -13.98 12.50 -19.77
C MET A 250 -14.77 11.25 -20.14
N VAL A 251 -14.08 10.12 -20.09
CA VAL A 251 -14.67 8.79 -20.04
C VAL A 251 -14.44 8.24 -18.64
N ASN A 252 -15.50 7.87 -17.92
CA ASN A 252 -15.39 7.28 -16.59
C ASN A 252 -14.85 5.84 -16.63
N TRP A 253 -14.56 5.27 -15.47
CA TRP A 253 -14.05 3.91 -15.33
C TRP A 253 -15.00 2.80 -15.84
N LEU A 254 -16.25 3.11 -16.17
CA LEU A 254 -17.23 2.20 -16.79
C LEU A 254 -17.23 2.28 -18.33
N GLY A 255 -16.54 3.25 -18.93
CA GLY A 255 -16.54 3.50 -20.37
C GLY A 255 -17.62 4.51 -20.83
N GLU A 256 -18.24 5.23 -19.89
CA GLU A 256 -19.33 6.17 -20.16
C GLU A 256 -18.82 7.62 -20.21
N LYS A 257 -19.47 8.49 -20.99
CA LYS A 257 -19.16 9.93 -20.97
C LYS A 257 -19.48 10.55 -19.61
N TRP A 258 -18.55 11.33 -19.07
CA TRP A 258 -18.65 11.98 -17.76
C TRP A 258 -17.95 13.35 -17.75
N LYS A 259 -18.34 14.21 -16.81
CA LYS A 259 -17.69 15.50 -16.50
C LYS A 259 -17.98 15.86 -15.04
N ILE A 260 -17.20 16.79 -14.48
CA ILE A 260 -17.37 17.24 -13.10
C ILE A 260 -18.78 17.82 -12.89
N GLY A 261 -19.51 17.24 -11.93
CA GLY A 261 -20.89 17.61 -11.57
C GLY A 261 -21.97 16.69 -12.12
N ASP A 262 -21.64 15.72 -12.98
CA ASP A 262 -22.55 14.64 -13.37
C ASP A 262 -22.76 13.64 -12.20
N LYS A 263 -23.71 12.71 -12.37
CA LYS A 263 -24.01 11.68 -11.36
C LYS A 263 -23.03 10.52 -11.45
N GLY A 264 -22.63 10.01 -10.30
CA GLY A 264 -21.67 8.90 -10.18
C GLY A 264 -20.22 9.35 -10.27
N GLU A 265 -19.32 8.45 -9.88
CA GLU A 265 -17.89 8.69 -9.79
C GLU A 265 -17.17 8.51 -11.13
N ALA A 266 -16.18 9.36 -11.40
CA ALA A 266 -15.30 9.25 -12.56
C ALA A 266 -14.37 8.04 -12.45
N ALA A 267 -13.83 7.79 -11.25
CA ALA A 267 -13.00 6.63 -10.95
C ALA A 267 -13.67 5.70 -9.94
N HIS A 268 -13.30 4.42 -9.96
CA HIS A 268 -13.75 3.49 -8.94
C HIS A 268 -13.13 3.87 -7.57
N ALA A 269 -13.88 3.78 -6.47
CA ALA A 269 -13.40 4.14 -5.13
C ALA A 269 -12.19 3.30 -4.62
N ASN A 270 -11.83 2.24 -5.34
CA ASN A 270 -10.62 1.42 -5.12
C ASN A 270 -9.76 1.35 -6.41
N ALA A 271 -9.82 2.36 -7.27
CA ALA A 271 -8.94 2.50 -8.43
C ALA A 271 -7.48 2.62 -8.01
N ARG A 272 -6.56 2.19 -8.89
CA ARG A 272 -5.16 1.96 -8.54
C ARG A 272 -4.19 2.52 -9.56
N PHE A 273 -3.04 2.98 -9.06
CA PHE A 273 -1.82 3.13 -9.84
C PHE A 273 -0.82 2.03 -9.46
N THR A 274 -0.16 1.44 -10.45
CA THR A 274 0.92 0.47 -10.30
C THR A 274 2.19 1.11 -10.87
N THR A 275 3.16 1.45 -10.02
CA THR A 275 4.36 2.22 -10.43
C THR A 275 5.66 1.68 -9.81
N PRO A 276 6.81 1.65 -10.53
CA PRO A 276 8.07 1.17 -9.96
C PRO A 276 8.58 2.09 -8.84
N ALA A 277 9.03 1.51 -7.73
CA ALA A 277 9.31 2.29 -6.51
C ALA A 277 10.52 3.22 -6.67
N LYS A 278 11.52 2.80 -7.46
CA LYS A 278 12.68 3.59 -7.88
C LYS A 278 12.37 4.90 -8.63
N GLN A 279 11.10 5.18 -8.96
CA GLN A 279 10.68 6.44 -9.56
C GLN A 279 10.26 7.49 -8.52
N CYS A 280 10.13 7.13 -7.24
CA CYS A 280 9.72 8.07 -6.21
C CYS A 280 10.84 9.08 -5.93
N PRO A 281 10.58 10.41 -6.00
CA PRO A 281 11.62 11.43 -5.79
C PRO A 281 12.31 11.37 -4.43
N ILE A 282 11.68 10.72 -3.46
CA ILE A 282 12.18 10.54 -2.09
C ILE A 282 12.36 9.06 -1.71
N ILE A 283 12.61 8.17 -2.68
CA ILE A 283 13.00 6.78 -2.37
C ILE A 283 14.32 6.79 -1.57
N HIS A 284 14.39 6.01 -0.49
CA HIS A 284 15.57 5.93 0.36
C HIS A 284 16.69 5.15 -0.35
N PRO A 285 17.98 5.56 -0.28
CA PRO A 285 19.07 4.84 -0.95
C PRO A 285 19.14 3.35 -0.58
N ASP A 286 18.96 3.03 0.70
CA ASP A 286 18.95 1.65 1.23
C ASP A 286 17.60 0.90 1.05
N TRP A 287 16.67 1.36 0.21
CA TRP A 287 15.35 0.71 0.07
C TRP A 287 15.39 -0.74 -0.44
N GLU A 288 16.44 -1.11 -1.19
CA GLU A 288 16.73 -2.50 -1.60
C GLU A 288 17.90 -3.12 -0.80
N SER A 289 18.31 -2.52 0.31
CA SER A 289 19.45 -3.02 1.10
C SER A 289 19.15 -4.41 1.68
N PRO A 290 19.98 -5.43 1.41
CA PRO A 290 19.72 -6.80 1.88
C PRO A 290 19.85 -6.95 3.41
N LYS A 291 20.39 -5.94 4.10
CA LYS A 291 20.38 -5.86 5.58
C LYS A 291 19.06 -5.33 6.14
N GLY A 292 18.26 -4.64 5.32
CA GLY A 292 17.15 -3.81 5.78
C GLY A 292 17.62 -2.56 6.55
N VAL A 293 16.66 -1.73 6.93
CA VAL A 293 16.87 -0.49 7.70
C VAL A 293 16.49 -0.71 9.18
N PRO A 294 17.22 -0.11 10.14
CA PRO A 294 17.01 -0.40 11.56
C PRO A 294 15.82 0.38 12.14
N ILE A 295 14.73 -0.32 12.46
CA ILE A 295 13.48 0.24 12.99
C ILE A 295 13.68 0.71 14.44
N ASP A 296 13.41 1.98 14.71
CA ASP A 296 13.42 2.58 16.04
C ASP A 296 12.00 2.76 16.64
N ALA A 297 10.94 2.74 15.82
CA ALA A 297 9.56 2.86 16.27
C ALA A 297 8.56 2.08 15.39
N ILE A 298 7.48 1.59 16.01
CA ILE A 298 6.31 1.01 15.35
C ILE A 298 5.08 1.86 15.69
N VAL A 299 4.32 2.29 14.69
CA VAL A 299 3.12 3.13 14.85
C VAL A 299 1.87 2.37 14.45
N PHE A 300 0.82 2.46 15.27
CA PHE A 300 -0.48 1.85 15.04
C PHE A 300 -1.57 2.93 14.90
N GLY A 301 -2.56 2.71 14.04
CA GLY A 301 -3.61 3.70 13.79
C GLY A 301 -4.72 3.25 12.86
N GLY A 302 -5.75 4.09 12.72
CA GLY A 302 -6.95 3.82 11.92
C GLY A 302 -7.94 4.98 11.98
N ARG A 303 -8.96 4.99 11.12
CA ARG A 303 -9.95 6.07 11.06
C ARG A 303 -10.86 6.03 12.29
N ARG A 304 -10.72 7.01 13.18
CA ARG A 304 -11.49 7.13 14.44
C ARG A 304 -12.07 8.54 14.56
N PRO A 305 -13.38 8.75 14.30
CA PRO A 305 -13.97 10.08 14.31
C PRO A 305 -14.15 10.67 15.72
N VAL A 306 -14.16 9.83 16.77
CA VAL A 306 -14.32 10.24 18.17
C VAL A 306 -13.50 9.37 19.13
N GLY A 307 -13.10 9.99 20.25
CA GLY A 307 -12.65 9.32 21.48
C GLY A 307 -11.23 8.74 21.49
N VAL A 308 -10.44 8.92 20.42
CA VAL A 308 -9.01 8.54 20.38
C VAL A 308 -8.18 9.81 20.19
N PRO A 309 -7.13 10.06 21.01
CA PRO A 309 -6.22 11.18 20.82
C PRO A 309 -5.44 11.10 19.50
N LEU A 310 -4.86 12.23 19.08
CA LEU A 310 -4.04 12.32 17.85
C LEU A 310 -2.82 11.38 17.87
N VAL A 311 -2.17 11.24 19.04
CA VAL A 311 -1.03 10.35 19.27
C VAL A 311 -1.01 9.91 20.73
N ILE A 312 -0.57 8.68 20.99
CA ILE A 312 -0.31 8.12 22.32
C ILE A 312 0.96 7.27 22.28
N GLU A 313 1.70 7.20 23.38
CA GLU A 313 2.88 6.35 23.53
C GLU A 313 2.55 5.15 24.44
N SER A 314 3.06 3.95 24.10
CA SER A 314 2.80 2.73 24.88
C SER A 314 3.80 2.57 26.02
N PHE A 315 3.32 2.63 27.27
CA PHE A 315 4.09 2.44 28.51
C PHE A 315 5.05 1.23 28.56
N SER A 316 4.81 0.18 27.76
CA SER A 316 5.69 -0.98 27.64
C SER A 316 5.46 -1.70 26.30
N TRP A 317 6.34 -2.64 25.94
CA TRP A 317 6.16 -3.52 24.78
C TRP A 317 4.83 -4.28 24.83
N GLN A 318 4.50 -4.87 25.99
CA GLN A 318 3.25 -5.62 26.19
C GLN A 318 2.01 -4.72 26.03
N HIS A 319 2.09 -3.47 26.50
CA HIS A 319 1.04 -2.49 26.25
C HIS A 319 0.96 -2.08 24.77
N GLY A 320 2.10 -1.96 24.07
CA GLY A 320 2.15 -1.73 22.62
C GLY A 320 1.47 -2.83 21.81
N ILE A 321 1.72 -4.10 22.16
CA ILE A 321 1.02 -5.26 21.55
C ILE A 321 -0.49 -5.21 21.84
N PHE A 322 -0.90 -4.84 23.07
CA PHE A 322 -2.32 -4.65 23.40
C PHE A 322 -2.97 -3.51 22.58
N VAL A 323 -2.27 -2.38 22.40
CA VAL A 323 -2.73 -1.27 21.55
C VAL A 323 -2.86 -1.71 20.09
N GLY A 324 -1.88 -2.45 19.56
CA GLY A 324 -1.91 -3.02 18.22
C GLY A 324 -3.06 -4.01 18.00
N ALA A 325 -3.33 -4.89 18.95
CA ALA A 325 -4.50 -5.78 18.93
C ALA A 325 -5.83 -5.02 19.12
N GLY A 326 -5.80 -3.87 19.81
CA GLY A 326 -6.95 -3.01 20.08
C GLY A 326 -7.38 -2.10 18.92
N ILE A 327 -6.62 -2.04 17.81
CA ILE A 327 -6.90 -1.16 16.67
C ILE A 327 -8.33 -1.35 16.16
N LYS A 328 -9.01 -0.23 15.91
CA LYS A 328 -10.28 -0.15 15.18
C LYS A 328 -10.23 0.96 14.15
N SER A 329 -10.91 0.79 13.03
CA SER A 329 -11.07 1.80 11.97
C SER A 329 -12.49 1.78 11.41
N GLU A 330 -12.98 2.92 10.92
CA GLU A 330 -14.05 2.92 9.92
C GLU A 330 -13.66 2.04 8.72
N ALA A 331 -14.65 1.32 8.16
CA ALA A 331 -14.49 0.55 6.94
C ALA A 331 -14.14 1.44 5.72
N THR A 332 -13.47 0.85 4.73
CA THR A 332 -13.03 1.50 3.50
C THR A 332 -13.37 0.64 2.28
N ALA A 333 -13.46 1.25 1.10
CA ALA A 333 -13.78 0.57 -0.17
C ALA A 333 -12.68 -0.40 -0.67
N ALA A 334 -11.66 -0.69 0.13
CA ALA A 334 -10.60 -1.63 -0.19
C ALA A 334 -11.05 -3.11 -0.15
N ALA A 335 -12.22 -3.38 0.43
CA ALA A 335 -12.85 -4.70 0.58
C ALA A 335 -14.39 -4.57 0.43
N GLU A 336 -15.13 -5.68 0.55
CA GLU A 336 -16.58 -5.78 0.33
C GLU A 336 -17.47 -5.07 1.38
N HIS A 337 -16.88 -4.51 2.43
CA HIS A 337 -17.61 -3.85 3.52
C HIS A 337 -18.12 -2.46 3.12
N LYS A 338 -19.44 -2.21 3.31
CA LYS A 338 -20.10 -0.94 2.97
C LYS A 338 -20.39 -0.08 4.21
N GLY A 339 -20.29 1.25 4.05
CA GLY A 339 -20.66 2.26 5.06
C GLY A 339 -19.60 2.53 6.14
N LYS A 340 -19.78 3.60 6.92
CA LYS A 340 -18.82 4.08 7.94
C LYS A 340 -18.84 3.27 9.25
N LYS A 341 -18.98 1.95 9.19
CA LYS A 341 -18.98 1.11 10.40
C LYS A 341 -17.56 0.99 10.95
N VAL A 342 -17.37 1.29 12.23
CA VAL A 342 -16.10 1.03 12.93
C VAL A 342 -15.98 -0.47 13.19
N MET A 343 -14.87 -1.06 12.76
CA MET A 343 -14.53 -2.48 12.92
C MET A 343 -13.18 -2.61 13.63
N HIS A 344 -12.95 -3.72 14.34
CA HIS A 344 -11.60 -4.09 14.74
C HIS A 344 -10.76 -4.40 13.51
N ASP A 345 -9.47 -4.05 13.53
CA ASP A 345 -8.48 -4.49 12.55
C ASP A 345 -7.10 -4.63 13.23
N PRO A 346 -6.92 -5.67 14.08
CA PRO A 346 -5.72 -5.84 14.90
C PRO A 346 -4.46 -5.87 14.03
N MET A 347 -3.44 -5.10 14.42
CA MET A 347 -2.18 -4.91 13.67
C MET A 347 -2.36 -4.45 12.21
N ALA A 348 -3.56 -3.97 11.85
CA ALA A 348 -4.02 -3.82 10.45
C ALA A 348 -3.99 -5.11 9.61
N MET A 349 -3.89 -6.28 10.24
CA MET A 349 -3.66 -7.60 9.61
C MET A 349 -4.93 -8.44 9.45
N ARG A 350 -6.13 -7.94 9.80
CA ARG A 350 -7.37 -8.74 9.82
C ARG A 350 -7.66 -9.56 8.54
N PRO A 351 -7.51 -9.02 7.30
CA PRO A 351 -7.72 -9.79 6.07
C PRO A 351 -6.42 -10.44 5.54
N PHE A 352 -5.33 -10.41 6.31
CA PHE A 352 -3.97 -10.78 5.91
C PHE A 352 -3.26 -11.76 6.87
N MET A 353 -3.91 -12.19 7.97
CA MET A 353 -3.48 -13.34 8.75
C MET A 353 -3.38 -14.58 7.84
N GLY A 354 -2.30 -15.35 8.00
CA GLY A 354 -2.06 -16.60 7.30
C GLY A 354 -2.55 -17.84 8.00
#